data_AF-A0A3E0NCR6-F1
#
_entry.id   AF-A0A3E0NCR6-F1
#
_cell.length_a   1.000
_cell.length_b   1.000
_cell.length_c   1.000
_cell.angle_alpha   90.00
_cell.angle_beta   90.00
_cell.angle_gamma   90.00
#
_symmetry.space_group_name_H-M   'P 1'
#
loop_
_entity.id
_entity.type
_entity.pdbx_description
1 polymer ?
#
loop_
_entity_poly.entity_id
_entity_poly.type
_entity_poly.pdbx_seq_one_letter_code
_entity_poly.pdbx_strand_id
1 'polypeptide(L)'
;MATLLAILFLIGIGVGVYYLGAWLVRIARQADPGLLLVTIVGAVVVISGTGTIAGAVRIAARMQSDARQREIRANLYGQLIAICRATPSFAPQFTGQASPSVEDVQSELECQLLLWGSPDVIAAYGKLRNVSSNGQDRQTAWQGLLAAMRADLGQKQTALSADALDHFASR
;
A
#
# COMPACT_ATOMS: atom_id res chain seq x y z
N MET A 1 13.51 -30.74 3.12
CA MET A 1 13.49 -31.08 1.68
C MET A 1 13.67 -29.87 0.78
N ALA A 2 12.93 -28.76 0.97
CA ALA A 2 13.05 -27.56 0.13
C ALA A 2 14.48 -26.96 0.07
N THR A 3 15.21 -26.98 1.19
CA THR A 3 16.61 -26.50 1.27
C THR A 3 17.57 -27.33 0.43
N LEU A 4 17.40 -28.66 0.41
CA LEU A 4 18.24 -29.59 -0.35
C LEU A 4 18.03 -29.42 -1.86
N LEU A 5 16.77 -29.22 -2.29
CA LEU A 5 16.43 -28.89 -3.67
C LEU A 5 17.02 -27.54 -4.10
N ALA A 6 16.97 -26.53 -3.24
CA ALA A 6 17.57 -25.22 -3.53
C ALA A 6 19.09 -25.30 -3.72
N ILE A 7 19.79 -26.08 -2.87
CA ILE A 7 21.24 -26.29 -3.00
C ILE A 7 21.58 -27.01 -4.31
N LEU A 8 20.87 -28.07 -4.66
CA LEU A 8 21.06 -28.79 -5.93
C LEU A 8 20.79 -27.90 -7.15
N PHE A 9 19.76 -27.06 -7.07
CA PHE A 9 19.45 -26.10 -8.12
C PHE A 9 20.56 -25.06 -8.31
N LEU A 10 21.12 -24.51 -7.23
CA LEU A 10 22.24 -23.58 -7.29
C LEU A 10 23.51 -24.23 -7.86
N ILE A 11 23.80 -25.48 -7.48
CA ILE A 11 24.92 -26.25 -8.06
C ILE A 11 24.69 -26.47 -9.56
N GLY A 12 23.46 -26.83 -9.96
CA GLY A 12 23.09 -27.00 -11.37
C GLY A 12 23.29 -25.73 -12.19
N ILE A 13 22.88 -24.57 -11.66
CA ILE A 13 23.15 -23.27 -12.28
C ILE A 13 24.66 -23.03 -12.40
N GLY A 14 25.42 -23.25 -11.32
CA GLY A 14 26.87 -23.04 -11.32
C GLY A 14 27.59 -23.88 -12.39
N VAL A 15 27.23 -25.16 -12.50
CA VAL A 15 27.77 -26.06 -13.53
C VAL A 15 27.35 -25.60 -14.93
N GLY A 16 26.07 -25.23 -15.12
CA GLY A 16 25.56 -24.72 -16.39
C GLY A 16 26.29 -23.46 -16.85
N VAL A 17 26.48 -22.49 -15.95
CA VAL A 17 27.22 -21.25 -16.22
C VAL A 17 28.69 -21.53 -16.56
N TYR A 18 29.33 -22.48 -15.86
CA TYR A 18 30.71 -22.89 -16.15
C TYR A 18 30.86 -23.45 -17.57
N TYR A 19 30.01 -24.40 -17.97
CA TYR A 19 30.06 -24.98 -19.31
C TYR A 19 29.71 -23.97 -20.40
N LEU A 20 28.73 -23.10 -20.15
CA LEU A 20 28.38 -22.01 -21.05
C LEU A 20 29.56 -21.06 -21.26
N GLY A 21 30.24 -20.67 -20.17
CA GLY A 21 31.43 -19.83 -20.22
C GLY A 21 32.58 -20.48 -20.99
N ALA A 22 32.86 -21.77 -20.74
CA ALA A 22 33.91 -22.51 -21.45
C ALA A 22 33.60 -22.64 -22.96
N TRP A 23 32.34 -22.86 -23.31
CA TRP A 23 31.89 -22.91 -24.71
C TRP A 23 32.01 -21.55 -25.40
N LEU A 24 31.59 -20.47 -24.73
CA LEU A 24 31.74 -19.10 -25.24
C LEU A 24 33.20 -18.72 -25.45
N VAL A 25 34.10 -19.08 -24.52
CA VAL A 25 35.55 -18.85 -24.67
C VAL A 25 36.12 -19.61 -25.86
N ARG A 26 35.65 -20.84 -26.10
CA ARG A 26 36.08 -21.64 -27.26
C ARG A 26 35.66 -21.00 -28.58
N ILE A 27 34.44 -20.47 -28.65
CA ILE A 27 33.94 -19.73 -29.82
C ILE A 27 34.69 -18.41 -29.99
N ALA A 28 34.89 -17.66 -28.91
CA ALA A 28 35.63 -16.39 -28.91
C ALA A 28 37.06 -16.54 -29.44
N ARG A 29 37.71 -17.68 -29.18
CA ARG A 29 39.05 -17.99 -29.72
C ARG A 29 39.06 -18.31 -31.22
N GLN A 30 37.92 -18.70 -31.79
CA GLN A 30 37.78 -19.08 -33.20
C GLN A 30 37.08 -18.01 -34.05
N ALA A 31 36.45 -17.03 -33.41
CA ALA A 31 35.67 -15.98 -34.06
C ALA A 31 36.54 -14.80 -34.50
N ASP A 32 36.10 -14.14 -35.57
CA ASP A 32 36.65 -12.86 -36.01
C ASP A 32 36.46 -11.80 -34.90
N PRO A 33 37.49 -11.03 -34.51
CA PRO A 33 37.38 -9.97 -33.51
C PRO A 33 36.25 -8.96 -33.78
N GLY A 34 35.90 -8.70 -35.04
CA GLY A 34 34.76 -7.84 -35.38
C GLY A 34 33.40 -8.40 -34.97
N LEU A 35 33.19 -9.70 -35.20
CA LEU A 35 31.95 -10.40 -34.83
C LEU A 35 31.82 -10.51 -33.30
N LEU A 36 32.95 -10.71 -32.61
CA LEU A 36 33.05 -10.80 -31.16
C LEU A 36 32.61 -9.49 -30.51
N LEU A 37 33.07 -8.34 -31.03
CA LEU A 37 32.73 -7.02 -30.53
C LEU A 37 31.24 -6.70 -30.70
N VAL A 38 30.65 -7.01 -31.87
CA VAL A 38 29.20 -6.84 -32.11
C VAL A 38 28.37 -7.70 -31.15
N THR A 39 28.80 -8.93 -30.90
CA THR A 39 28.09 -9.86 -30.00
C THR A 39 28.14 -9.38 -28.55
N ILE A 40 29.28 -8.88 -28.07
CA ILE A 40 29.42 -8.32 -26.72
C ILE A 40 28.54 -7.08 -26.57
N VAL A 41 28.59 -6.14 -27.52
CA VAL A 41 27.77 -4.93 -27.47
C VAL A 41 26.28 -5.27 -27.50
N GLY A 42 25.87 -6.20 -28.36
CA GLY A 42 24.50 -6.70 -28.41
C GLY A 42 24.05 -7.33 -27.09
N ALA A 43 24.89 -8.16 -26.47
CA ALA A 43 24.61 -8.77 -25.17
C ALA A 43 24.47 -7.71 -24.06
N VAL A 44 25.34 -6.70 -24.03
CA VAL A 44 25.26 -5.59 -23.06
C VAL A 44 23.96 -4.81 -23.24
N VAL A 45 23.55 -4.50 -24.47
CA VAL A 45 22.29 -3.81 -24.75
C VAL A 45 21.11 -4.64 -24.27
N VAL A 46 21.07 -5.94 -24.57
CA VAL A 46 19.98 -6.84 -24.12
C VAL A 46 19.92 -6.93 -22.59
N ILE A 47 21.07 -7.09 -21.91
CA ILE A 47 21.14 -7.15 -20.44
C ILE A 47 20.70 -5.83 -19.81
N SER A 48 21.15 -4.70 -20.34
CA SER A 48 20.73 -3.38 -19.85
C SER A 48 19.23 -3.13 -20.05
N GLY A 49 18.68 -3.53 -21.21
CA GLY A 49 17.27 -3.37 -21.53
C GLY A 49 16.37 -4.26 -20.68
N THR A 50 16.77 -5.51 -20.43
CA THR A 50 16.04 -6.39 -19.51
C THR A 50 16.12 -5.88 -18.06
N GLY A 51 17.26 -5.34 -17.64
CA GLY A 51 17.42 -4.73 -16.32
C GLY A 51 16.50 -3.52 -16.09
N THR A 52 16.38 -2.62 -17.07
CA THR A 52 15.50 -1.45 -16.96
C THR A 52 14.02 -1.84 -16.94
N ILE A 53 13.60 -2.79 -17.76
CA ILE A 53 12.22 -3.31 -17.77
C ILE A 53 11.90 -3.99 -16.43
N ALA A 54 12.78 -4.86 -15.93
CA ALA A 54 12.58 -5.52 -14.65
C ALA A 54 12.51 -4.51 -13.49
N GLY A 55 13.34 -3.48 -13.52
CA GLY A 55 13.29 -2.37 -12.56
C GLY A 55 11.96 -1.62 -12.63
N ALA A 56 11.53 -1.23 -13.84
CA ALA A 56 10.27 -0.52 -14.05
C ALA A 56 9.05 -1.34 -13.60
N VAL A 57 8.99 -2.63 -13.91
CA VAL A 57 7.92 -3.53 -13.47
C VAL A 57 7.88 -3.63 -11.95
N ARG A 58 9.04 -3.72 -11.29
CA ARG A 58 9.11 -3.78 -9.82
C ARG A 58 8.63 -2.50 -9.15
N ILE A 59 8.96 -1.35 -9.73
CA ILE A 59 8.49 -0.05 -9.23
C ILE A 59 6.99 0.09 -9.47
N ALA A 60 6.50 -0.26 -10.66
CA ALA A 60 5.08 -0.23 -10.99
C ALA A 60 4.25 -1.15 -10.09
N ALA A 61 4.74 -2.37 -9.81
CA ALA A 61 4.07 -3.30 -8.91
C ALA A 61 3.96 -2.73 -7.48
N ARG A 62 5.00 -2.05 -6.98
CA ARG A 62 4.97 -1.35 -5.69
C ARG A 62 3.98 -0.18 -5.69
N MET A 63 3.97 0.61 -6.76
CA MET A 63 3.01 1.71 -6.89
C MET A 63 1.57 1.21 -6.92
N GLN A 64 1.32 0.07 -7.57
CA GLN A 64 -0.01 -0.54 -7.63
C GLN A 64 -0.45 -1.12 -6.28
N SER A 65 0.47 -1.72 -5.51
CA SER A 65 0.16 -2.17 -4.15
C SER A 65 -0.16 -1.00 -3.23
N ASP A 66 0.60 0.10 -3.32
CA ASP A 66 0.38 1.29 -2.50
C ASP A 66 -0.94 1.97 -2.86
N ALA A 67 -1.29 2.06 -4.14
CA ALA A 67 -2.57 2.60 -4.59
C ALA A 67 -3.75 1.77 -4.07
N ARG A 68 -3.65 0.43 -4.15
CA ARG A 68 -4.69 -0.48 -3.64
C ARG A 68 -4.84 -0.39 -2.12
N GLN A 69 -3.73 -0.26 -1.40
CA GLN A 69 -3.77 -0.07 0.06
C GLN A 69 -4.43 1.27 0.43
N ARG A 70 -4.15 2.34 -0.32
CA ARG A 70 -4.83 3.64 -0.11
C ARG A 70 -6.33 3.56 -0.36
N GLU A 71 -6.75 2.84 -1.39
CA GLU A 71 -8.17 2.63 -1.70
C GLU A 71 -8.89 1.89 -0.56
N ILE A 72 -8.30 0.81 -0.05
CA ILE A 72 -8.83 0.06 1.10
C ILE A 72 -8.95 0.97 2.33
N ARG A 73 -7.91 1.76 2.64
CA ARG A 73 -7.94 2.70 3.77
C ARG A 73 -8.96 3.82 3.58
N ALA A 74 -9.11 4.36 2.37
CA ALA A 74 -10.09 5.40 2.08
C ALA A 74 -11.52 4.90 2.30
N ASN A 75 -11.84 3.68 1.85
CA ASN A 75 -13.15 3.07 2.08
C ASN A 75 -13.41 2.84 3.58
N LEU A 76 -12.42 2.31 4.31
CA LEU A 76 -12.51 2.12 5.76
C LEU A 76 -12.76 3.44 6.50
N TYR A 77 -12.02 4.49 6.16
CA TYR A 77 -12.23 5.83 6.75
C TYR A 77 -13.59 6.43 6.37
N GLY A 78 -14.09 6.18 5.16
CA GLY A 78 -15.44 6.57 4.75
C GLY A 78 -16.52 5.90 5.61
N GLN A 79 -16.40 4.60 5.85
CA GLN A 79 -17.30 3.86 6.73
C GLN A 79 -17.24 4.37 8.18
N LEU A 80 -16.05 4.67 8.68
CA LEU A 80 -15.85 5.28 10.00
C LEU A 80 -16.56 6.63 10.11
N ILE A 81 -16.43 7.50 9.10
CA ILE A 81 -17.11 8.79 9.08
C ILE A 81 -18.63 8.60 9.05
N ALA A 82 -19.14 7.68 8.24
CA ALA A 82 -20.57 7.39 8.14
C ALA A 82 -21.15 6.91 9.48
N ILE A 83 -20.47 6.01 10.18
CA ILE A 83 -20.88 5.50 11.49
C ILE A 83 -20.82 6.61 12.54
N CYS A 84 -19.74 7.41 12.55
CA CYS A 84 -19.65 8.55 13.45
C CYS A 84 -20.76 9.60 13.17
N ARG A 85 -21.18 9.81 11.91
CA ARG A 85 -22.32 10.68 11.60
C ARG A 85 -23.67 10.08 12.00
N ALA A 86 -23.83 8.76 11.85
CA ALA A 86 -25.06 8.04 12.19
C ALA A 86 -25.25 7.83 13.70
N THR A 87 -24.17 7.89 14.48
CA THR A 87 -24.23 7.74 15.93
C THR A 87 -24.71 9.05 16.56
N PRO A 88 -25.88 9.09 17.23
CA PRO A 88 -26.48 10.32 17.77
C PRO A 88 -25.61 11.00 18.85
N SER A 89 -24.63 10.29 19.40
CA SER A 89 -23.60 10.82 20.31
C SER A 89 -22.62 11.80 19.64
N PHE A 90 -22.54 11.79 18.31
CA PHE A 90 -21.54 12.53 17.52
C PHE A 90 -22.14 13.57 16.57
N ALA A 91 -23.46 13.54 16.34
CA ALA A 91 -24.17 14.56 15.58
C ALA A 91 -24.59 15.73 16.49
N PRO A 92 -24.35 17.00 16.10
CA PRO A 92 -25.10 18.10 16.67
C PRO A 92 -26.55 17.97 16.18
N GLN A 93 -27.46 17.54 17.06
CA GLN A 93 -28.91 17.58 16.85
C GLN A 93 -29.46 16.80 15.64
N PHE A 94 -29.51 15.46 15.71
CA PHE A 94 -30.54 14.72 14.95
C PHE A 94 -31.18 13.66 15.85
N THR A 95 -32.47 13.89 16.14
CA THR A 95 -33.36 13.03 16.93
C THR A 95 -33.78 11.81 16.12
N GLY A 96 -33.58 10.60 16.66
CA GLY A 96 -34.39 9.42 16.28
C GLY A 96 -33.64 8.09 16.18
N GLN A 97 -34.03 7.18 17.06
CA GLN A 97 -33.91 5.71 16.98
C GLN A 97 -32.52 5.06 17.14
N ALA A 98 -32.30 4.53 18.35
CA ALA A 98 -31.26 3.55 18.63
C ALA A 98 -31.65 2.19 18.03
N SER A 99 -30.89 1.74 17.02
CA SER A 99 -30.97 0.39 16.48
C SER A 99 -29.93 -0.51 17.17
N PRO A 100 -30.28 -1.72 17.63
CA PRO A 100 -29.40 -2.64 18.34
C PRO A 100 -28.29 -3.29 17.48
N SER A 101 -27.99 -2.75 16.29
CA SER A 101 -26.98 -3.26 15.35
C SER A 101 -25.71 -2.40 15.25
N VAL A 102 -25.57 -1.35 16.07
CA VAL A 102 -24.47 -0.37 15.95
C VAL A 102 -23.20 -0.84 16.67
N GLU A 103 -23.33 -1.60 17.77
CA GLU A 103 -22.20 -2.07 18.57
C GLU A 103 -21.37 -3.15 17.87
N ASP A 104 -22.03 -4.11 17.21
CA ASP A 104 -21.33 -5.15 16.43
C ASP A 104 -20.55 -4.53 15.27
N VAL A 105 -21.18 -3.60 14.53
CA VAL A 105 -20.55 -2.86 13.44
C VAL A 105 -19.39 -1.99 13.94
N GLN A 106 -19.51 -1.42 15.14
CA GLN A 106 -18.44 -0.63 15.76
C GLN A 106 -17.25 -1.50 16.16
N SER A 107 -17.48 -2.69 16.73
CA SER A 107 -16.40 -3.61 17.11
C SER A 107 -15.64 -4.16 15.90
N GLU A 108 -16.35 -4.46 14.80
CA GLU A 108 -15.74 -4.91 13.55
C GLU A 108 -14.91 -3.79 12.91
N LEU A 109 -15.44 -2.56 12.96
CA LEU A 109 -14.72 -1.39 12.48
C LEU A 109 -13.46 -1.09 13.30
N GLU A 110 -13.50 -1.25 14.63
CA GLU A 110 -12.32 -1.12 15.50
C GLU A 110 -11.24 -2.18 15.15
N CYS A 111 -11.65 -3.43 14.90
CA CYS A 111 -10.75 -4.46 14.41
C CYS A 111 -10.14 -4.11 13.06
N GLN A 112 -10.93 -3.58 12.13
CA GLN A 112 -10.44 -3.14 10.82
C GLN A 112 -9.49 -1.93 10.93
N LEU A 113 -9.79 -0.97 11.82
CA LEU A 113 -8.94 0.19 12.10
C LEU A 113 -7.60 -0.22 12.71
N LEU A 114 -7.58 -1.22 13.60
CA LEU A 114 -6.34 -1.77 14.16
C LEU A 114 -5.51 -2.51 13.11
N LEU A 115 -6.17 -3.19 12.15
CA LEU A 115 -5.49 -3.98 11.13
C LEU A 115 -4.92 -3.11 10.00
N TRP A 116 -5.62 -2.05 9.60
CA TRP A 116 -5.30 -1.27 8.39
C TRP A 116 -5.04 0.21 8.64
N GLY A 117 -5.42 0.74 9.79
CA GLY A 117 -5.27 2.15 10.15
C GLY A 117 -3.85 2.52 10.55
N SER A 118 -3.49 3.77 10.32
CA SER A 118 -2.23 4.33 10.81
C SER A 118 -2.26 4.54 12.33
N PRO A 119 -1.12 4.38 13.03
CA PRO A 119 -1.02 4.64 14.46
C PRO A 119 -1.54 6.03 14.86
N ASP A 120 -1.37 7.03 13.99
CA ASP A 120 -1.86 8.40 14.24
C ASP A 120 -3.39 8.46 14.21
N VAL A 121 -4.03 7.72 13.29
CA VAL A 121 -5.49 7.64 13.17
C VAL A 121 -6.07 6.88 14.35
N ILE A 122 -5.46 5.77 14.75
CA ILE A 122 -5.86 4.98 15.92
C ILE A 122 -5.78 5.83 17.19
N ALA A 123 -4.68 6.58 17.37
CA ALA A 123 -4.51 7.48 18.50
C ALA A 123 -5.53 8.62 18.50
N ALA A 124 -5.83 9.22 17.34
CA ALA A 124 -6.84 10.26 17.21
C ALA A 124 -8.26 9.73 17.47
N TYR A 125 -8.58 8.51 17.03
CA TYR A 125 -9.86 7.85 17.30
C TYR A 125 -10.01 7.53 18.79
N GLY A 126 -8.95 7.02 19.43
CA GLY A 126 -8.94 6.81 20.88
C GLY A 126 -9.16 8.09 21.68
N LYS A 127 -8.56 9.22 21.25
CA LYS A 127 -8.83 10.54 21.85
C LYS A 127 -10.29 10.94 21.68
N LEU A 128 -10.85 10.79 20.48
CA LEU A 128 -12.25 11.10 20.21
C LEU A 128 -13.20 10.27 21.09
N ARG A 129 -12.93 8.97 21.26
CA ARG A 129 -13.71 8.06 22.11
C ARG A 129 -13.67 8.45 23.59
N ASN A 130 -12.54 8.96 24.06
CA ASN A 130 -12.33 9.31 25.46
C ASN A 130 -12.79 10.74 25.83
N VAL A 131 -13.18 11.57 24.85
CA VAL A 131 -13.64 12.93 25.10
C VAL A 131 -15.11 12.95 25.54
N SER A 132 -15.32 13.49 26.74
CA SER A 132 -16.63 13.79 27.36
C SER A 132 -17.52 14.61 26.41
N SER A 133 -18.84 14.57 26.59
CA SER A 133 -19.87 15.20 25.74
C SER A 133 -19.86 16.74 25.68
N ASN A 134 -18.80 17.38 26.15
CA ASN A 134 -18.58 18.81 25.96
C ASN A 134 -18.34 19.09 24.47
N GLY A 135 -19.23 19.87 23.87
CA GLY A 135 -19.29 20.06 22.41
C GLY A 135 -18.00 20.61 21.78
N GLN A 136 -17.26 21.46 22.51
CA GLN A 136 -16.07 22.13 21.98
C GLN A 136 -14.84 21.20 21.90
N ASP A 137 -14.53 20.47 22.98
CA ASP A 137 -13.42 19.50 23.00
C ASP A 137 -13.66 18.34 22.02
N ARG A 138 -14.93 17.93 21.89
CA ARG A 138 -15.33 16.87 20.94
C ARG A 138 -15.17 17.33 19.49
N GLN A 139 -15.52 18.57 19.17
CA GLN A 139 -15.34 19.12 17.82
C GLN A 139 -13.85 19.21 17.45
N THR A 140 -12.99 19.61 18.38
CA THR A 140 -11.54 19.62 18.17
C THR A 140 -10.98 18.21 17.98
N ALA A 141 -11.43 17.23 18.78
CA ALA A 141 -11.02 15.84 18.62
C ALA A 141 -11.47 15.24 17.27
N TRP A 142 -12.68 15.58 16.82
CA TRP A 142 -13.21 15.18 15.51
C TRP A 142 -12.37 15.76 14.36
N GLN A 143 -12.04 17.05 14.42
CA GLN A 143 -11.15 17.68 13.44
C GLN A 143 -9.75 17.06 13.44
N GLY A 144 -9.23 16.69 14.62
CA GLY A 144 -7.96 15.98 14.76
C GLY A 144 -7.96 14.60 14.10
N LEU A 145 -9.04 13.84 14.27
CA LEU A 145 -9.22 12.54 13.59
C LEU A 145 -9.26 12.70 12.07
N LEU A 146 -10.04 13.66 11.56
CA LEU A 146 -10.08 13.97 10.13
C LEU A 146 -8.71 14.39 9.58
N ALA A 147 -7.94 15.17 10.35
CA ALA A 147 -6.59 15.57 9.95
C ALA A 147 -5.63 14.37 9.88
N ALA A 148 -5.69 13.45 10.86
CA ALA A 148 -4.88 12.23 10.86
C ALA A 148 -5.22 11.31 9.67
N MET A 149 -6.51 11.12 9.36
CA MET A 149 -6.94 10.32 8.21
C MET A 149 -6.47 10.93 6.87
N ARG A 150 -6.52 12.26 6.73
CA ARG A 150 -6.01 12.96 5.55
C ARG A 150 -4.50 12.80 5.38
N ALA A 151 -3.75 12.95 6.47
CA ALA A 151 -2.30 12.78 6.46
C ALA A 151 -1.92 11.35 6.06
N ASP A 152 -2.65 10.34 6.56
CA ASP A 152 -2.42 8.94 6.22
C ASP A 152 -2.74 8.59 4.76
N LEU A 153 -3.77 9.22 4.17
CA LEU A 153 -4.07 9.09 2.74
C LEU A 153 -3.06 9.85 1.83
N GLY A 154 -2.07 10.52 2.41
CA GLY A 154 -1.06 11.29 1.67
C GLY A 154 -1.56 12.65 1.17
N GLN A 155 -2.72 13.11 1.62
CA GLN A 155 -3.24 14.44 1.32
C GLN A 155 -2.68 15.44 2.33
N LYS A 156 -1.44 15.89 2.09
CA LYS A 156 -0.78 16.95 2.89
C LYS A 156 -1.31 18.37 2.58
N GLN A 157 -2.27 18.52 1.66
CA GLN A 157 -2.84 19.82 1.32
C GLN A 157 -4.12 20.11 2.11
N THR A 158 -4.02 21.20 2.85
CA THR A 158 -5.08 21.91 3.57
C THR A 158 -6.24 22.21 2.61
N ALA A 159 -7.46 21.86 3.02
CA ALA A 159 -8.74 22.09 2.31
C ALA A 159 -9.14 21.09 1.21
N LEU A 160 -9.37 19.83 1.59
CA LEU A 160 -10.43 19.03 0.96
C LEU A 160 -11.64 18.98 1.91
N SER A 161 -12.73 19.59 1.46
CA SER A 161 -14.03 19.64 2.15
C SER A 161 -14.57 18.21 2.37
N ALA A 162 -15.50 18.08 3.32
CA ALA A 162 -16.17 16.81 3.59
C ALA A 162 -16.80 16.18 2.32
N ASP A 163 -17.19 16.99 1.33
CA ASP A 163 -17.68 16.54 0.01
C ASP A 163 -16.66 15.73 -0.77
N ALA A 164 -15.36 16.04 -0.64
CA ALA A 164 -14.34 15.34 -1.40
C ALA A 164 -14.15 13.90 -0.90
N LEU A 165 -14.41 13.63 0.39
CA LEU A 165 -14.45 12.28 0.95
C LEU A 165 -15.69 11.50 0.47
N ASP A 166 -16.84 12.15 0.34
CA ASP A 166 -18.06 11.53 -0.19
C ASP A 166 -17.95 11.18 -1.69
N HIS A 167 -17.13 11.92 -2.46
CA HIS A 167 -16.82 11.59 -3.86
C HIS A 167 -15.92 10.35 -4.02
N PHE A 168 -15.06 10.03 -3.03
CA PHE A 168 -14.26 8.80 -3.05
C PHE A 168 -15.02 7.57 -2.54
N ALA A 169 -16.06 7.76 -1.71
CA ALA A 169 -16.93 6.68 -1.24
C ALA A 169 -18.04 6.29 -2.24
N SER A 170 -18.28 7.10 -3.28
CA SER A 170 -19.35 6.90 -4.28
C SER A 170 -18.87 6.39 -5.65
N ARG A 171 -17.60 6.00 -5.78
CA ARG A 171 -17.05 5.27 -6.94
C ARG A 171 -16.71 3.85 -6.55
#